data_AF-A0A7S0PFK6-F1
#
_entry.id   AF-A0A7S0PFK6-F1
#
_cell.length_a   1.000
_cell.length_b   1.000
_cell.length_c   1.000
_cell.angle_alpha   90.00
_cell.angle_beta   90.00
_cell.angle_gamma   90.00
#
_symmetry.space_group_name_H-M   'P 1'
#
loop_
_entity.id
_entity.type
_entity.pdbx_description
1 polymer ?
#
loop_
_entity_poly.entity_id
_entity_poly.type
_entity_poly.pdbx_seq_one_letter_code
_entity_poly.pdbx_strand_id
1 'polypeptide(L)'
;ARGFVSQWVAGGDGAWENAWPLNLTSAGELAALAPLQAAGTMLLRDLGGHYEPGTYVVLYDGDGVVVPQMDDVQTVRRTAPGRLEVDLKPTTGLNNGLFIRIERTNPLDPVRNLRVTRLEHEASFESFPFHARALARLGGLFSSIRAMDLLSTNSNVQRRWSERVTRANRTFSQQGVPLEDVVLLANMQAMDLWLNVPIAANDDYVRAMARLVKSALRPDLNVSVELANEVWSGANLAGQHARAEGSRLGMDGASTLSSGPEEAGFCWYGMRSSQVFSLWLEEWGEQERHRVQLVLGSQSANPDVSRRILACNSSWRHADALAIAPYFSASTVVDGADGLVELGVLMNTTLPASIAQQHGLAREHASLAGQYGLKLVAYEAGQALAGGDEREVALKLAANRHASMERLYETYLTGLRAAGVEHAMLFSSIDRPSKHGSWGHWEALDAPDGPKVAGVAKFASALGACPRGMPSPRCPVGLPPAAVATVIVREHPDGDEEEVATLLLPSVARGNASGAQAECSASGQCVLPRLGALAPECSCDHGWAGPNCSEREPVVFSSCSYDCAGHGKCLLHRIE
;
A
#
# COMPACT_ATOMS: atom_id res chain seq x y z
N ALA A 1 17.78 -3.06 -3.24
CA ALA A 1 18.53 -4.09 -4.00
C ALA A 1 18.61 -5.39 -3.19
N ARG A 2 18.72 -6.59 -3.77
CA ARG A 2 18.82 -7.84 -2.98
C ARG A 2 20.09 -7.86 -2.09
N GLY A 3 20.24 -8.89 -1.24
CA GLY A 3 21.51 -9.19 -0.56
C GLY A 3 22.71 -9.17 -1.53
N PHE A 4 23.92 -8.85 -1.04
CA PHE A 4 25.11 -9.03 -1.86
C PHE A 4 25.37 -10.51 -2.08
N VAL A 5 25.79 -10.86 -3.28
CA VAL A 5 26.26 -12.19 -3.67
C VAL A 5 27.74 -12.12 -4.02
N SER A 6 28.50 -13.14 -3.65
CA SER A 6 29.94 -13.18 -3.91
C SER A 6 30.23 -13.62 -5.34
N GLN A 7 31.16 -12.92 -5.99
CA GLN A 7 31.46 -12.99 -7.41
C GLN A 7 32.97 -13.11 -7.63
N TRP A 8 33.38 -13.58 -8.80
CA TRP A 8 34.76 -13.49 -9.28
C TRP A 8 35.02 -12.16 -9.99
N VAL A 9 36.20 -11.56 -9.80
CA VAL A 9 36.65 -10.40 -10.59
C VAL A 9 37.01 -10.84 -12.02
N ALA A 10 37.69 -11.99 -12.17
CA ALA A 10 38.02 -12.62 -13.46
C ALA A 10 38.36 -14.12 -13.24
N GLY A 11 38.18 -14.96 -14.28
CA GLY A 11 38.69 -16.34 -14.28
C GLY A 11 37.92 -17.35 -13.42
N GLY A 12 36.63 -17.10 -13.17
CA GLY A 12 35.76 -18.08 -12.53
C GLY A 12 35.56 -19.35 -13.38
N ASP A 13 35.06 -20.40 -12.75
CA ASP A 13 34.64 -21.68 -13.35
C ASP A 13 33.37 -21.56 -14.25
N GLY A 14 32.92 -20.33 -14.52
CA GLY A 14 31.65 -20.05 -15.19
C GLY A 14 30.45 -20.02 -14.25
N ALA A 15 30.63 -20.25 -12.94
CA ALA A 15 29.54 -20.15 -11.97
C ALA A 15 29.12 -18.68 -11.76
N TRP A 16 27.80 -18.48 -11.66
CA TRP A 16 27.20 -17.17 -11.40
C TRP A 16 27.64 -16.60 -10.05
N GLU A 17 27.78 -17.42 -9.00
CA GLU A 17 28.27 -17.03 -7.68
C GLU A 17 29.39 -17.97 -7.26
N ASN A 18 30.38 -17.46 -6.51
CA ASN A 18 31.50 -18.28 -6.05
C ASN A 18 31.32 -18.86 -4.63
N ALA A 19 30.17 -18.59 -3.99
CA ALA A 19 29.81 -19.01 -2.64
C ALA A 19 30.82 -18.64 -1.52
N TRP A 20 31.81 -17.80 -1.81
CA TRP A 20 32.77 -17.34 -0.81
C TRP A 20 32.09 -16.37 0.15
N PRO A 21 32.42 -16.43 1.45
CA PRO A 21 31.86 -15.50 2.42
C PRO A 21 32.28 -14.06 2.07
N LEU A 22 31.32 -13.14 2.12
CA LEU A 22 31.57 -11.71 2.01
C LEU A 22 31.87 -11.14 3.39
N ASN A 23 32.85 -10.24 3.49
CA ASN A 23 33.09 -9.47 4.70
C ASN A 23 32.10 -8.30 4.76
N LEU A 24 30.99 -8.51 5.47
CA LEU A 24 29.93 -7.51 5.63
C LEU A 24 29.96 -6.90 7.03
N THR A 25 29.59 -5.62 7.13
CA THR A 25 29.29 -4.96 8.40
C THR A 25 28.00 -5.53 9.02
N SER A 26 27.72 -5.20 10.27
CA SER A 26 26.44 -5.55 10.93
C SER A 26 25.22 -4.95 10.23
N ALA A 27 25.37 -3.85 9.49
CA ALA A 27 24.33 -3.24 8.66
C ALA A 27 24.17 -3.93 7.29
N GLY A 28 25.01 -4.93 6.97
CA GLY A 28 25.00 -5.65 5.70
C GLY A 28 25.71 -4.93 4.54
N GLU A 29 26.48 -3.88 4.83
CA GLU A 29 27.35 -3.19 3.87
C GLU A 29 28.67 -3.95 3.65
N LEU A 30 29.26 -3.83 2.46
CA LEU A 30 30.51 -4.51 2.12
C LEU A 30 31.71 -3.80 2.77
N ALA A 31 32.33 -4.44 3.77
CA ALA A 31 33.46 -3.87 4.50
C ALA A 31 34.80 -4.06 3.75
N ALA A 32 35.00 -5.23 3.16
CA ALA A 32 36.21 -5.56 2.40
C ALA A 32 35.94 -6.69 1.40
N LEU A 33 36.86 -6.84 0.44
CA LEU A 33 36.89 -7.96 -0.50
C LEU A 33 38.21 -8.71 -0.36
N ALA A 34 38.16 -10.04 -0.43
CA ALA A 34 39.36 -10.86 -0.57
C ALA A 34 40.01 -10.65 -1.96
N PRO A 35 41.29 -11.02 -2.14
CA PRO A 35 41.91 -10.99 -3.47
C PRO A 35 41.08 -11.75 -4.52
N LEU A 36 40.86 -11.12 -5.68
CA LEU A 36 40.05 -11.63 -6.80
C LEU A 36 38.55 -11.87 -6.49
N GLN A 37 38.08 -11.41 -5.33
CA GLN A 37 36.66 -11.44 -4.96
C GLN A 37 35.99 -10.12 -5.37
N ALA A 38 34.78 -10.24 -5.91
CA ALA A 38 33.84 -9.14 -6.09
C ALA A 38 32.56 -9.44 -5.30
N ALA A 39 31.77 -8.40 -5.06
CA ALA A 39 30.42 -8.56 -4.54
C ALA A 39 29.45 -7.91 -5.52
N GLY A 40 28.23 -8.42 -5.65
CA GLY A 40 27.23 -7.73 -6.44
C GLY A 40 25.83 -7.93 -5.96
N THR A 41 24.94 -7.06 -6.41
CA THR A 41 23.54 -7.06 -5.99
C THR A 41 22.64 -6.90 -7.19
N MET A 42 21.57 -7.70 -7.22
CA MET A 42 20.55 -7.61 -8.26
C MET A 42 19.56 -6.50 -7.92
N LEU A 43 19.32 -5.59 -8.87
CA LEU A 43 18.33 -4.53 -8.73
C LEU A 43 17.10 -4.77 -9.61
N LEU A 44 17.32 -4.94 -10.90
CA LEU A 44 16.25 -5.13 -11.89
C LEU A 44 16.48 -6.46 -12.59
N ARG A 45 15.50 -7.35 -12.55
CA ARG A 45 15.54 -8.66 -13.21
C ARG A 45 14.13 -9.23 -13.33
N ASP A 46 13.89 -10.02 -14.35
CA ASP A 46 12.64 -10.77 -14.57
C ASP A 46 11.40 -9.87 -14.73
N LEU A 47 11.59 -8.60 -15.09
CA LEU A 47 10.52 -7.62 -15.26
C LEU A 47 9.88 -7.66 -16.65
N GLY A 48 10.41 -8.45 -17.59
CA GLY A 48 9.85 -8.61 -18.94
C GLY A 48 9.86 -7.32 -19.75
N GLY A 49 10.86 -6.47 -19.54
CA GLY A 49 10.93 -5.14 -20.15
C GLY A 49 10.11 -4.06 -19.45
N HIS A 50 9.40 -4.37 -18.37
CA HIS A 50 8.46 -3.46 -17.71
C HIS A 50 9.10 -2.56 -16.64
N TYR A 51 10.06 -1.74 -17.06
CA TYR A 51 10.55 -0.59 -16.30
C TYR A 51 10.98 0.52 -17.25
N GLU A 52 11.10 1.76 -16.78
CA GLU A 52 11.29 2.89 -17.69
C GLU A 52 12.73 2.91 -18.27
N PRO A 53 12.90 2.98 -19.61
CA PRO A 53 14.21 3.21 -20.22
C PRO A 53 14.74 4.60 -19.90
N GLY A 54 16.03 4.80 -20.10
CA GLY A 54 16.68 6.12 -20.00
C GLY A 54 17.92 6.08 -19.11
N THR A 55 18.39 7.26 -18.72
CA THR A 55 19.58 7.41 -17.90
C THR A 55 19.24 7.28 -16.43
N TYR A 56 19.91 6.35 -15.77
CA TYR A 56 19.89 6.16 -14.32
C TYR A 56 21.19 6.67 -13.73
N VAL A 57 21.14 7.15 -12.49
CA VAL A 57 22.29 7.59 -11.73
C VAL A 57 22.55 6.57 -10.64
N VAL A 58 23.80 6.09 -10.58
CA VAL A 58 24.31 5.27 -9.48
C VAL A 58 25.18 6.16 -8.61
N LEU A 59 24.74 6.38 -7.38
CA LEU A 59 25.44 7.15 -6.35
C LEU A 59 26.01 6.20 -5.31
N TYR A 60 27.23 6.44 -4.85
CA TYR A 60 27.87 5.71 -3.75
C TYR A 60 28.92 6.60 -3.07
N ASP A 61 29.14 6.33 -1.79
CA ASP A 61 30.22 6.94 -1.02
C ASP A 61 31.40 5.96 -0.90
N GLY A 62 32.59 6.47 -0.59
CA GLY A 62 33.80 5.69 -0.35
C GLY A 62 34.68 5.48 -1.59
N ASP A 63 35.86 4.89 -1.38
CA ASP A 63 36.83 4.57 -2.43
C ASP A 63 36.66 3.13 -2.91
N GLY A 64 36.26 2.98 -4.17
CA GLY A 64 36.15 1.67 -4.80
C GLY A 64 35.80 1.72 -6.28
N VAL A 65 35.52 0.54 -6.82
CA VAL A 65 35.13 0.34 -8.23
C VAL A 65 33.77 -0.31 -8.27
N VAL A 66 32.77 0.51 -8.58
CA VAL A 66 31.40 0.08 -8.89
C VAL A 66 31.25 -0.09 -10.40
N VAL A 67 30.65 -1.19 -10.82
CA VAL A 67 30.45 -1.63 -12.20
C VAL A 67 28.99 -2.05 -12.42
N PRO A 68 28.17 -1.18 -13.01
CA PRO A 68 26.87 -1.55 -13.58
C PRO A 68 27.06 -2.47 -14.79
N GLN A 69 26.33 -3.58 -14.83
CA GLN A 69 26.39 -4.57 -15.90
C GLN A 69 25.04 -5.29 -16.05
N MET A 70 24.97 -6.23 -17.01
CA MET A 70 23.80 -6.95 -17.54
C MET A 70 23.20 -6.35 -18.82
N ASP A 71 22.30 -7.11 -19.42
CA ASP A 71 21.84 -6.96 -20.80
C ASP A 71 21.19 -5.60 -21.09
N ASP A 72 20.58 -4.99 -20.06
CA ASP A 72 19.88 -3.73 -20.25
C ASP A 72 20.83 -2.52 -20.15
N VAL A 73 22.06 -2.70 -19.67
CA VAL A 73 23.10 -1.66 -19.59
C VAL A 73 23.70 -1.39 -20.96
N GLN A 74 23.42 -0.19 -21.51
CA GLN A 74 23.91 0.22 -22.83
C GLN A 74 25.24 0.97 -22.74
N THR A 75 25.31 1.96 -21.86
CA THR A 75 26.52 2.75 -21.63
C THR A 75 26.67 3.07 -20.14
N VAL A 76 27.91 3.18 -19.68
CA VAL A 76 28.26 3.61 -18.33
C VAL A 76 29.24 4.76 -18.42
N ARG A 77 28.91 5.89 -17.80
CA ARG A 77 29.71 7.12 -17.77
C ARG A 77 30.07 7.46 -16.33
N ARG A 78 31.38 7.53 -16.02
CA ARG A 78 31.87 8.04 -14.74
C ARG A 78 31.88 9.57 -14.82
N THR A 79 30.94 10.22 -14.14
CA THR A 79 30.74 11.68 -14.26
C THR A 79 31.36 12.46 -13.10
N ALA A 80 31.48 11.83 -11.92
CA ALA A 80 32.21 12.36 -10.78
C ALA A 80 32.65 11.20 -9.85
N PRO A 81 33.58 11.43 -8.89
CA PRO A 81 33.78 10.48 -7.79
C PRO A 81 32.45 10.12 -7.13
N GLY A 82 32.19 8.83 -6.91
CA GLY A 82 30.93 8.37 -6.31
C GLY A 82 29.69 8.45 -7.21
N ARG A 83 29.81 8.89 -8.48
CA ARG A 83 28.66 9.09 -9.38
C ARG A 83 28.88 8.47 -10.76
N LEU A 84 27.96 7.61 -11.16
CA LEU A 84 27.89 7.02 -12.50
C LEU A 84 26.55 7.37 -13.14
N GLU A 85 26.56 7.64 -14.44
CA GLU A 85 25.35 7.63 -15.26
C GLU A 85 25.32 6.36 -16.11
N VAL A 86 24.17 5.70 -16.13
CA VAL A 86 23.97 4.39 -16.75
C VAL A 86 22.75 4.47 -17.65
N ASP A 87 22.94 4.31 -18.95
CA ASP A 87 21.80 4.20 -19.87
C ASP A 87 21.24 2.78 -19.83
N LEU A 88 19.96 2.68 -19.47
CA LEU A 88 19.23 1.42 -19.45
C LEU A 88 18.24 1.36 -20.61
N LYS A 89 18.24 0.23 -21.31
CA LYS A 89 17.21 -0.13 -22.28
C LYS A 89 16.66 -1.51 -21.89
N PRO A 90 15.44 -1.57 -21.31
CA PRO A 90 14.83 -2.83 -20.91
C PRO A 90 14.75 -3.82 -22.08
N THR A 91 15.11 -5.07 -21.84
CA THR A 91 15.02 -6.15 -22.83
C THR A 91 14.18 -7.32 -22.33
N THR A 92 13.59 -8.06 -23.27
CA THR A 92 12.84 -9.29 -22.99
C THR A 92 13.62 -10.56 -23.28
N GLY A 93 14.84 -10.45 -23.84
CA GLY A 93 15.65 -11.58 -24.30
C GLY A 93 16.06 -12.51 -23.16
N LEU A 94 17.08 -12.10 -22.39
CA LEU A 94 17.50 -12.81 -21.18
C LEU A 94 16.87 -12.23 -19.90
N ASN A 95 16.30 -11.02 -19.98
CA ASN A 95 15.55 -10.37 -18.89
C ASN A 95 16.41 -10.15 -17.61
N ASN A 96 17.72 -9.97 -17.76
CA ASN A 96 18.65 -9.82 -16.63
C ASN A 96 18.82 -8.38 -16.11
N GLY A 97 18.20 -7.39 -16.76
CA GLY A 97 18.05 -6.04 -16.24
C GLY A 97 19.36 -5.36 -15.84
N LEU A 98 19.45 -4.98 -14.58
CA LEU A 98 20.57 -4.25 -13.98
C LEU A 98 21.12 -5.00 -12.76
N PHE A 99 22.41 -5.31 -12.84
CA PHE A 99 23.22 -5.79 -11.73
C PHE A 99 24.33 -4.80 -11.42
N ILE A 100 24.54 -4.52 -10.13
CA ILE A 100 25.64 -3.67 -9.68
C ILE A 100 26.70 -4.55 -9.03
N ARG A 101 27.91 -4.55 -9.59
CA ARG A 101 29.07 -5.24 -9.05
C ARG A 101 30.05 -4.25 -8.43
N ILE A 102 30.65 -4.62 -7.31
CA ILE A 102 31.76 -3.94 -6.64
C ILE A 102 32.99 -4.83 -6.81
N GLU A 103 33.97 -4.38 -7.58
CA GLU A 103 35.20 -5.12 -7.88
C GLU A 103 36.36 -4.71 -6.96
N ARG A 104 36.28 -3.53 -6.36
CA ARG A 104 37.23 -3.02 -5.37
C ARG A 104 36.49 -2.18 -4.34
N THR A 105 36.89 -2.30 -3.09
CA THR A 105 36.47 -1.42 -1.99
C THR A 105 37.66 -1.21 -1.05
N ASN A 106 37.90 0.02 -0.62
CA ASN A 106 38.95 0.35 0.33
C ASN A 106 38.48 0.02 1.75
N PRO A 107 39.13 -0.89 2.51
CA PRO A 107 38.69 -1.24 3.86
C PRO A 107 38.69 -0.07 4.87
N LEU A 108 39.44 0.99 4.60
CA LEU A 108 39.47 2.20 5.44
C LEU A 108 38.40 3.23 5.03
N ASP A 109 37.85 3.11 3.84
CA ASP A 109 36.76 3.95 3.33
C ASP A 109 35.89 3.16 2.33
N PRO A 110 35.10 2.19 2.82
CA PRO A 110 34.45 1.23 1.95
C PRO A 110 33.31 1.85 1.15
N VAL A 111 33.06 1.28 -0.03
CA VAL A 111 31.88 1.56 -0.86
C VAL A 111 30.62 1.30 -0.04
N ARG A 112 29.79 2.33 0.12
CA ARG A 112 28.56 2.30 0.92
C ARG A 112 27.51 3.26 0.36
N ASN A 113 26.31 3.26 0.93
CA ASN A 113 25.20 4.15 0.54
C ASN A 113 24.91 4.08 -0.97
N LEU A 114 24.92 2.86 -1.51
CA LEU A 114 24.68 2.62 -2.92
C LEU A 114 23.21 2.88 -3.26
N ARG A 115 22.97 3.91 -4.08
CA ARG A 115 21.64 4.38 -4.49
C ARG A 115 21.56 4.35 -6.00
N VAL A 116 20.43 3.89 -6.53
CA VAL A 116 20.16 3.87 -7.97
C VAL A 116 18.81 4.53 -8.21
N THR A 117 18.78 5.60 -9.00
CA THR A 117 17.57 6.37 -9.31
C THR A 117 17.59 6.84 -10.76
N ARG A 118 16.47 7.31 -11.29
CA ARG A 118 16.43 7.94 -12.63
C ARG A 118 17.06 9.33 -12.55
N LEU A 119 17.72 9.78 -13.62
CA LEU A 119 18.43 11.07 -13.64
C LEU A 119 17.53 12.24 -13.23
N GLU A 120 16.28 12.27 -13.69
CA GLU A 120 15.30 13.31 -13.31
C GLU A 120 14.88 13.29 -11.83
N HIS A 121 15.25 12.25 -11.08
CA HIS A 121 14.89 12.07 -9.66
C HIS A 121 16.12 12.14 -8.73
N GLU A 122 17.31 12.41 -9.25
CA GLU A 122 18.54 12.49 -8.45
C GLU A 122 18.43 13.52 -7.32
N ALA A 123 17.77 14.65 -7.55
CA ALA A 123 17.61 15.70 -6.55
C ALA A 123 16.49 15.44 -5.53
N SER A 124 15.60 14.46 -5.76
CA SER A 124 14.36 14.30 -4.98
C SER A 124 14.12 12.92 -4.41
N PHE A 125 14.85 11.88 -4.83
CA PHE A 125 14.54 10.49 -4.45
C PHE A 125 14.55 10.21 -2.93
N GLU A 126 15.29 10.99 -2.13
CA GLU A 126 15.30 10.83 -0.67
C GLU A 126 14.01 11.32 -0.02
N SER A 127 13.40 12.38 -0.57
CA SER A 127 12.11 12.91 -0.11
C SER A 127 10.92 12.27 -0.82
N PHE A 128 11.14 11.76 -2.03
CA PHE A 128 10.13 11.13 -2.89
C PHE A 128 10.65 9.77 -3.40
N PRO A 129 10.62 8.72 -2.54
CA PRO A 129 11.21 7.43 -2.88
C PRO A 129 10.31 6.54 -3.76
N PHE A 130 9.14 7.03 -4.18
CA PHE A 130 8.15 6.25 -4.91
C PHE A 130 8.16 6.57 -6.41
N HIS A 131 7.89 5.56 -7.22
CA HIS A 131 7.75 5.75 -8.66
C HIS A 131 6.45 6.50 -8.97
N ALA A 132 6.52 7.62 -9.71
CA ALA A 132 5.37 8.48 -10.00
C ALA A 132 4.21 7.72 -10.67
N ARG A 133 4.50 6.82 -11.63
CA ARG A 133 3.49 5.97 -12.27
C ARG A 133 2.77 5.03 -11.28
N ALA A 134 3.47 4.51 -10.27
CA ALA A 134 2.86 3.64 -9.27
C ALA A 134 1.86 4.45 -8.42
N LEU A 135 2.26 5.65 -8.00
CA LEU A 135 1.39 6.60 -7.29
C LEU A 135 0.15 6.96 -8.12
N ALA A 136 0.33 7.29 -9.40
CA ALA A 136 -0.78 7.66 -10.29
C ALA A 136 -1.82 6.54 -10.48
N ARG A 137 -1.40 5.27 -10.41
CA ARG A 137 -2.32 4.12 -10.49
C ARG A 137 -3.17 3.96 -9.23
N LEU A 138 -2.59 4.23 -8.06
CA LEU A 138 -3.29 4.11 -6.79
C LEU A 138 -4.34 5.23 -6.66
N GLY A 139 -3.94 6.47 -6.95
CA GLY A 139 -4.78 7.66 -6.81
C GLY A 139 -6.12 7.59 -7.55
N GLY A 140 -7.21 7.87 -6.83
CA GLY A 140 -8.57 7.96 -7.39
C GLY A 140 -9.25 6.63 -7.68
N LEU A 141 -8.62 5.48 -7.42
CA LEU A 141 -9.28 4.17 -7.48
C LEU A 141 -9.45 3.53 -6.10
N PHE A 142 -8.46 3.71 -5.23
CA PHE A 142 -8.44 3.11 -3.90
C PHE A 142 -8.47 4.19 -2.82
N SER A 143 -9.02 3.84 -1.65
CA SER A 143 -9.07 4.71 -0.47
C SER A 143 -8.04 4.34 0.59
N SER A 144 -7.46 3.15 0.50
CA SER A 144 -6.72 2.53 1.60
C SER A 144 -5.58 1.65 1.09
N ILE A 145 -4.51 1.55 1.89
CA ILE A 145 -3.33 0.72 1.63
C ILE A 145 -3.19 -0.28 2.77
N ARG A 146 -3.21 -1.59 2.47
CA ARG A 146 -2.82 -2.63 3.43
C ARG A 146 -1.36 -2.97 3.21
N ALA A 147 -0.55 -2.76 4.24
CA ALA A 147 0.91 -2.83 4.15
C ALA A 147 1.48 -4.24 4.35
N MET A 148 0.66 -5.29 4.27
CA MET A 148 1.01 -6.67 4.62
C MET A 148 2.29 -7.15 3.91
N ASP A 149 2.35 -7.01 2.57
CA ASP A 149 3.53 -7.36 1.77
C ASP A 149 4.67 -6.35 1.93
N LEU A 150 4.36 -5.05 2.01
CA LEU A 150 5.35 -3.99 2.21
C LEU A 150 6.13 -4.23 3.51
N LEU A 151 5.48 -4.69 4.58
CA LEU A 151 6.12 -4.99 5.86
C LEU A 151 6.61 -6.45 5.98
N SER A 152 6.55 -7.21 4.89
CA SER A 152 6.94 -8.64 4.84
C SER A 152 6.29 -9.48 5.95
N THR A 153 5.02 -9.20 6.26
CA THR A 153 4.32 -9.71 7.44
C THR A 153 4.40 -11.23 7.57
N ASN A 154 4.23 -11.97 6.47
CA ASN A 154 4.20 -13.44 6.46
C ASN A 154 5.56 -14.09 6.79
N SER A 155 6.68 -13.37 6.66
CA SER A 155 8.02 -13.83 7.03
C SER A 155 8.63 -13.03 8.20
N ASN A 156 7.87 -12.08 8.76
CA ASN A 156 8.37 -11.18 9.78
C ASN A 156 8.40 -11.84 11.16
N VAL A 157 9.61 -12.11 11.64
CA VAL A 157 9.90 -12.70 12.97
C VAL A 157 10.42 -11.68 13.99
N GLN A 158 10.37 -10.38 13.67
CA GLN A 158 10.87 -9.33 14.54
C GLN A 158 10.10 -9.31 15.86
N ARG A 159 10.85 -9.22 16.97
CA ARG A 159 10.31 -9.19 18.32
C ARG A 159 10.52 -7.84 19.00
N ARG A 160 11.70 -7.23 18.83
CA ARG A 160 12.08 -5.97 19.49
C ARG A 160 12.08 -4.82 18.50
N TRP A 161 11.74 -3.62 18.95
CA TRP A 161 11.71 -2.43 18.10
C TRP A 161 13.04 -2.17 17.37
N SER A 162 14.17 -2.48 18.02
CA SER A 162 15.52 -2.35 17.45
C SER A 162 15.82 -3.30 16.29
N GLU A 163 14.99 -4.33 16.09
CA GLU A 163 15.15 -5.33 15.02
C GLU A 163 14.45 -4.91 13.72
N ARG A 164 13.69 -3.81 13.74
CA ARG A 164 12.93 -3.34 12.58
C ARG A 164 13.83 -2.85 11.44
N VAL A 165 13.27 -2.86 10.23
CA VAL A 165 13.87 -2.16 9.08
C VAL A 165 13.69 -0.66 9.24
N THR A 166 14.76 0.08 8.93
CA THR A 166 14.87 1.54 8.92
C THR A 166 15.42 1.98 7.56
N ARG A 167 15.31 3.27 7.22
CA ARG A 167 15.95 3.83 6.01
C ARG A 167 17.48 3.69 5.99
N ALA A 168 18.10 3.44 7.15
CA ALA A 168 19.54 3.20 7.25
C ALA A 168 19.94 1.77 6.87
N ASN A 169 18.99 0.84 6.76
CA ASN A 169 19.28 -0.50 6.25
C ASN A 169 19.59 -0.44 4.76
N ARG A 170 20.65 -1.13 4.33
CA ARG A 170 21.07 -1.20 2.92
C ARG A 170 19.97 -1.69 1.97
N THR A 171 19.08 -2.56 2.47
CA THR A 171 17.99 -3.12 1.67
C THR A 171 16.75 -3.41 2.48
N PHE A 172 15.60 -3.26 1.81
CA PHE A 172 14.26 -3.56 2.29
C PHE A 172 13.71 -4.87 1.74
N SER A 173 14.42 -5.50 0.78
CA SER A 173 13.86 -6.63 0.00
C SER A 173 13.73 -7.94 0.78
N GLN A 174 14.24 -8.01 2.01
CA GLN A 174 14.22 -9.23 2.83
C GLN A 174 13.28 -9.15 4.02
N GLN A 175 13.19 -7.98 4.64
CA GLN A 175 12.46 -7.77 5.91
C GLN A 175 11.36 -6.72 5.80
N GLY A 176 11.12 -6.20 4.58
CA GLY A 176 10.10 -5.19 4.31
C GLY A 176 10.65 -3.78 4.23
N VAL A 177 9.81 -2.89 3.74
CA VAL A 177 9.96 -1.44 3.64
C VAL A 177 9.90 -0.82 5.04
N PRO A 178 10.72 0.21 5.35
CA PRO A 178 10.63 0.94 6.60
C PRO A 178 9.21 1.45 6.86
N LEU A 179 8.76 1.38 8.11
CA LEU A 179 7.43 1.85 8.49
C LEU A 179 7.23 3.35 8.17
N GLU A 180 8.30 4.14 8.28
CA GLU A 180 8.32 5.55 7.90
C GLU A 180 7.95 5.76 6.43
N ASP A 181 8.43 4.89 5.53
CA ASP A 181 8.10 4.97 4.10
C ASP A 181 6.68 4.48 3.82
N VAL A 182 6.20 3.47 4.53
CA VAL A 182 4.80 3.03 4.43
C VAL A 182 3.84 4.16 4.84
N VAL A 183 4.14 4.88 5.93
CA VAL A 183 3.34 6.04 6.36
C VAL A 183 3.47 7.20 5.37
N LEU A 184 4.67 7.45 4.82
CA LEU A 184 4.88 8.46 3.78
C LEU A 184 4.02 8.18 2.54
N LEU A 185 3.96 6.91 2.10
CA LEU A 185 3.13 6.51 0.97
C LEU A 185 1.64 6.83 1.21
N ALA A 186 1.12 6.46 2.38
CA ALA A 186 -0.26 6.76 2.78
C ALA A 186 -0.52 8.27 2.78
N ASN A 187 0.39 9.05 3.35
CA ASN A 187 0.28 10.51 3.42
C ASN A 187 0.25 11.17 2.04
N MET A 188 1.11 10.71 1.12
CA MET A 188 1.21 11.25 -0.23
C MET A 188 0.01 10.88 -1.11
N GLN A 189 -0.62 9.74 -0.84
CA GLN A 189 -1.82 9.30 -1.57
C GLN A 189 -3.13 9.76 -0.91
N ALA A 190 -3.06 10.32 0.30
CA ALA A 190 -4.22 10.60 1.14
C ALA A 190 -5.11 9.35 1.30
N MET A 191 -4.48 8.22 1.63
CA MET A 191 -5.15 6.92 1.79
C MET A 191 -5.03 6.43 3.23
N ASP A 192 -6.11 5.85 3.75
CA ASP A 192 -6.10 5.17 5.05
C ASP A 192 -5.12 3.99 5.05
N LEU A 193 -4.61 3.63 6.21
CA LEU A 193 -3.52 2.65 6.33
C LEU A 193 -3.97 1.42 7.13
N TRP A 194 -3.82 0.22 6.59
CA TRP A 194 -4.02 -1.02 7.33
C TRP A 194 -2.66 -1.67 7.60
N LEU A 195 -2.32 -1.79 8.88
CA LEU A 195 -1.04 -2.30 9.36
C LEU A 195 -1.18 -3.65 10.05
N ASN A 196 -0.21 -4.52 9.76
CA ASN A 196 -0.05 -5.81 10.40
C ASN A 196 1.11 -5.73 11.40
N VAL A 197 0.82 -5.96 12.67
CA VAL A 197 1.84 -6.06 13.72
C VAL A 197 2.54 -7.43 13.62
N PRO A 198 3.88 -7.53 13.67
CA PRO A 198 4.57 -8.81 13.60
C PRO A 198 4.09 -9.79 14.69
N ILE A 199 3.95 -11.07 14.34
CA ILE A 199 3.38 -12.09 15.24
C ILE A 199 4.16 -12.23 16.56
N ALA A 200 5.48 -12.04 16.50
CA ALA A 200 6.39 -12.18 17.64
C ALA A 200 6.68 -10.85 18.37
N ALA A 201 6.08 -9.74 17.95
CA ALA A 201 6.34 -8.41 18.50
C ALA A 201 6.05 -8.35 20.01
N ASN A 202 7.01 -7.86 20.79
CA ASN A 202 6.81 -7.55 22.20
C ASN A 202 6.04 -6.24 22.40
N ASP A 203 5.62 -5.95 23.62
CA ASP A 203 4.81 -4.77 23.91
C ASP A 203 5.54 -3.45 23.61
N ASP A 204 6.86 -3.41 23.78
CA ASP A 204 7.67 -2.24 23.44
C ASP A 204 7.68 -1.97 21.94
N TYR A 205 7.74 -3.01 21.10
CA TYR A 205 7.60 -2.89 19.66
C TYR A 205 6.22 -2.30 19.32
N VAL A 206 5.15 -2.85 19.91
CA VAL A 206 3.77 -2.42 19.63
C VAL A 206 3.58 -0.95 19.99
N ARG A 207 4.04 -0.52 21.18
CA ARG A 207 3.97 0.89 21.60
C ARG A 207 4.77 1.81 20.69
N ALA A 208 6.01 1.42 20.36
CA ALA A 208 6.87 2.23 19.49
C ALA A 208 6.29 2.36 18.06
N MET A 209 5.70 1.29 17.54
CA MET A 209 4.98 1.28 16.26
C MET A 209 3.80 2.26 16.31
N ALA A 210 2.95 2.16 17.34
CA ALA A 210 1.79 3.03 17.51
C ALA A 210 2.19 4.51 17.62
N ARG A 211 3.24 4.83 18.39
CA ARG A 211 3.79 6.20 18.53
C ARG A 211 4.30 6.76 17.20
N LEU A 212 5.07 5.96 16.45
CA LEU A 212 5.61 6.40 15.15
C LEU A 212 4.46 6.75 14.20
N VAL A 213 3.49 5.84 14.05
CA VAL A 213 2.35 6.06 13.15
C VAL A 213 1.52 7.26 13.60
N LYS A 214 1.21 7.39 14.90
CA LYS A 214 0.50 8.57 15.43
C LYS A 214 1.21 9.88 15.09
N SER A 215 2.54 9.90 15.21
CA SER A 215 3.35 11.11 14.99
C SER A 215 3.49 11.49 13.51
N ALA A 216 3.45 10.51 12.61
CA ALA A 216 3.79 10.70 11.21
C ALA A 216 2.60 10.63 10.26
N LEU A 217 1.52 9.92 10.62
CA LEU A 217 0.33 9.78 9.77
C LEU A 217 -0.48 11.07 9.80
N ARG A 218 -0.86 11.57 8.63
CA ARG A 218 -1.70 12.76 8.49
C ARG A 218 -2.97 12.68 9.34
N PRO A 219 -3.38 13.78 9.99
CA PRO A 219 -4.48 13.77 10.96
C PRO A 219 -5.85 13.47 10.34
N ASP A 220 -6.01 13.63 9.02
CA ASP A 220 -7.24 13.31 8.28
C ASP A 220 -7.35 11.84 7.86
N LEU A 221 -6.32 11.02 8.11
CA LEU A 221 -6.27 9.60 7.75
C LEU A 221 -6.49 8.69 8.96
N ASN A 222 -7.10 7.54 8.70
CA ASN A 222 -7.34 6.47 9.66
C ASN A 222 -6.31 5.34 9.55
N VAL A 223 -6.21 4.55 10.61
CA VAL A 223 -5.38 3.34 10.66
C VAL A 223 -6.18 2.13 11.13
N SER A 224 -6.10 1.03 10.38
CA SER A 224 -6.56 -0.30 10.81
C SER A 224 -5.38 -1.10 11.35
N VAL A 225 -5.56 -1.76 12.49
CA VAL A 225 -4.50 -2.51 13.19
C VAL A 225 -4.92 -3.97 13.31
N GLU A 226 -4.08 -4.86 12.80
CA GLU A 226 -4.27 -6.31 12.81
C GLU A 226 -3.01 -6.99 13.36
N LEU A 227 -3.16 -8.03 14.19
CA LEU A 227 -2.03 -8.87 14.58
C LEU A 227 -1.72 -9.89 13.48
N ALA A 228 -0.55 -9.76 12.86
CA ALA A 228 -0.04 -10.61 11.77
C ALA A 228 -1.05 -10.77 10.62
N ASN A 229 -0.96 -11.87 9.88
CA ASN A 229 -1.85 -12.20 8.77
C ASN A 229 -2.27 -13.67 8.87
N GLU A 230 -3.55 -13.95 8.63
CA GLU A 230 -4.11 -15.30 8.58
C GLU A 230 -3.68 -16.22 9.73
N VAL A 231 -3.69 -15.70 10.96
CA VAL A 231 -3.27 -16.44 12.17
C VAL A 231 -4.09 -17.72 12.37
N TRP A 232 -5.28 -17.77 11.78
CA TRP A 232 -6.13 -18.96 11.78
C TRP A 232 -5.50 -20.18 11.07
N SER A 233 -4.55 -19.97 10.15
CA SER A 233 -3.98 -21.05 9.33
C SER A 233 -2.78 -21.73 10.00
N GLY A 234 -2.88 -23.05 10.24
CA GLY A 234 -1.75 -23.84 10.75
C GLY A 234 -0.60 -24.05 9.76
N ALA A 235 -0.77 -23.65 8.50
CA ALA A 235 0.24 -23.81 7.46
C ALA A 235 1.28 -22.70 7.44
N ASN A 236 0.97 -21.52 7.99
CA ASN A 236 1.85 -20.35 7.95
C ASN A 236 2.56 -20.11 9.31
N LEU A 237 3.60 -19.28 9.28
CA LEU A 237 4.39 -18.92 10.46
C LEU A 237 3.52 -18.38 11.61
N ALA A 238 2.55 -17.52 11.29
CA ALA A 238 1.77 -16.82 12.29
C ALA A 238 0.85 -17.77 13.07
N GLY A 239 0.13 -18.65 12.38
CA GLY A 239 -0.72 -19.66 13.02
C GLY A 239 0.08 -20.75 13.71
N GLN A 240 1.26 -21.14 13.21
CA GLN A 240 2.17 -22.03 13.93
C GLN A 240 2.62 -21.42 15.25
N HIS A 241 3.01 -20.14 15.25
CA HIS A 241 3.39 -19.41 16.45
C HIS A 241 2.23 -19.34 17.45
N ALA A 242 1.04 -18.97 17.00
CA ALA A 242 -0.14 -18.88 17.85
C ALA A 242 -0.49 -20.22 18.50
N ARG A 243 -0.48 -21.32 17.73
CA ARG A 243 -0.73 -22.68 18.26
C ARG A 243 0.31 -23.09 19.30
N ALA A 244 1.59 -22.78 19.04
CA ALA A 244 2.67 -23.07 19.97
C ALA A 244 2.53 -22.30 21.29
N GLU A 245 2.29 -20.99 21.23
CA GLU A 245 2.11 -20.16 22.43
C GLU A 245 0.82 -20.48 23.19
N GLY A 246 -0.29 -20.72 22.48
CA GLY A 246 -1.54 -21.16 23.09
C GLY A 246 -1.38 -22.49 23.82
N SER A 247 -0.70 -23.46 23.21
CA SER A 247 -0.43 -24.76 23.84
C SER A 247 0.50 -24.60 25.05
N ARG A 248 1.53 -23.75 24.95
CA ARG A 248 2.45 -23.43 26.06
C ARG A 248 1.72 -22.83 27.26
N LEU A 249 0.64 -22.09 27.01
CA LEU A 249 -0.18 -21.45 28.04
C LEU A 249 -1.40 -22.30 28.49
N GLY A 250 -1.59 -23.50 27.94
CA GLY A 250 -2.71 -24.37 28.31
C GLY A 250 -4.09 -23.81 27.91
N MET A 251 -4.17 -23.13 26.76
CA MET A 251 -5.39 -22.46 26.28
C MET A 251 -6.29 -23.38 25.44
N ASP A 252 -6.02 -24.68 25.41
CA ASP A 252 -6.71 -25.67 24.59
C ASP A 252 -8.15 -25.95 25.03
N GLY A 253 -8.57 -25.52 26.22
CA GLY A 253 -9.97 -25.54 26.67
C GLY A 253 -10.55 -24.14 26.95
N ALA A 254 -9.91 -23.08 26.43
CA ALA A 254 -10.29 -21.69 26.74
C ALA A 254 -11.53 -21.21 25.97
N SER A 255 -12.06 -21.99 25.04
CA SER A 255 -13.39 -21.81 24.48
C SER A 255 -14.31 -22.96 24.86
N THR A 256 -15.62 -22.71 24.81
CA THR A 256 -16.64 -23.74 25.04
C THR A 256 -16.97 -24.55 23.78
N LEU A 257 -16.31 -24.27 22.64
CA LEU A 257 -16.70 -24.79 21.32
C LEU A 257 -15.84 -25.97 20.85
N SER A 258 -14.57 -26.00 21.21
CA SER A 258 -13.64 -27.05 20.76
C SER A 258 -12.48 -27.22 21.75
N SER A 259 -11.56 -28.14 21.44
CA SER A 259 -10.30 -28.27 22.18
C SER A 259 -9.12 -28.67 21.30
N GLY A 260 -7.91 -28.50 21.84
CA GLY A 260 -6.65 -28.92 21.21
C GLY A 260 -5.80 -27.75 20.67
N PRO A 261 -4.67 -28.04 19.99
CA PRO A 261 -3.67 -27.03 19.63
C PRO A 261 -4.20 -25.91 18.73
N GLU A 262 -5.14 -26.22 17.84
CA GLU A 262 -5.78 -25.20 17.00
C GLU A 262 -6.63 -24.23 17.83
N GLU A 263 -7.45 -24.76 18.73
CA GLU A 263 -8.26 -23.93 19.62
C GLU A 263 -7.40 -23.08 20.54
N ALA A 264 -6.33 -23.68 21.07
CA ALA A 264 -5.34 -22.96 21.86
C ALA A 264 -4.73 -21.79 21.07
N GLY A 265 -4.45 -22.00 19.78
CA GLY A 265 -3.98 -20.96 18.87
C GLY A 265 -4.98 -19.83 18.64
N PHE A 266 -6.26 -20.15 18.42
CA PHE A 266 -7.31 -19.15 18.29
C PHE A 266 -7.48 -18.32 19.57
N CYS A 267 -7.44 -18.98 20.73
CA CYS A 267 -7.61 -18.30 22.01
C CYS A 267 -6.39 -17.46 22.39
N TRP A 268 -5.19 -17.92 22.05
CA TRP A 268 -3.99 -17.09 22.15
C TRP A 268 -4.06 -15.89 21.23
N TYR A 269 -4.48 -16.07 19.97
CA TYR A 269 -4.61 -14.99 19.00
C TYR A 269 -5.59 -13.91 19.49
N GLY A 270 -6.78 -14.30 19.95
CA GLY A 270 -7.76 -13.35 20.52
C GLY A 270 -7.20 -12.58 21.72
N MET A 271 -6.51 -13.27 22.64
CA MET A 271 -5.85 -12.64 23.79
C MET A 271 -4.76 -11.66 23.34
N ARG A 272 -3.84 -12.09 22.47
CA ARG A 272 -2.70 -11.26 22.05
C ARG A 272 -3.16 -10.06 21.22
N SER A 273 -4.15 -10.23 20.35
CA SER A 273 -4.78 -9.13 19.62
C SER A 273 -5.38 -8.09 20.59
N SER A 274 -6.11 -8.54 21.63
CA SER A 274 -6.68 -7.64 22.64
C SER A 274 -5.60 -6.83 23.40
N GLN A 275 -4.45 -7.44 23.68
CA GLN A 275 -3.29 -6.74 24.27
C GLN A 275 -2.72 -5.71 23.29
N VAL A 276 -2.49 -6.09 22.04
CA VAL A 276 -1.99 -5.18 20.99
C VAL A 276 -2.92 -3.98 20.84
N PHE A 277 -4.23 -4.22 20.77
CA PHE A 277 -5.24 -3.19 20.66
C PHE A 277 -5.20 -2.21 21.83
N SER A 278 -5.13 -2.73 23.06
CA SER A 278 -5.05 -1.90 24.26
C SER A 278 -3.81 -0.99 24.24
N LEU A 279 -2.65 -1.52 23.86
CA LEU A 279 -1.41 -0.75 23.72
C LEU A 279 -1.51 0.33 22.65
N TRP A 280 -2.15 0.05 21.52
CA TRP A 280 -2.39 1.05 20.49
C TRP A 280 -3.30 2.17 21.01
N LEU A 281 -4.38 1.84 21.72
CA LEU A 281 -5.29 2.83 22.28
C LEU A 281 -4.64 3.66 23.40
N GLU A 282 -3.74 3.08 24.21
CA GLU A 282 -2.95 3.82 25.22
C GLU A 282 -2.07 4.90 24.55
N GLU A 283 -1.40 4.57 23.45
CA GLU A 283 -0.51 5.51 22.76
C GLU A 283 -1.28 6.57 21.95
N TRP A 284 -2.42 6.19 21.36
CA TRP A 284 -3.26 7.10 20.58
C TRP A 284 -4.11 8.00 21.47
N GLY A 285 -4.56 7.51 22.61
CA GLY A 285 -5.41 8.22 23.54
C GLY A 285 -6.83 8.43 23.02
N GLU A 286 -7.72 8.87 23.90
CA GLU A 286 -9.15 9.01 23.61
C GLU A 286 -9.45 9.98 22.46
N GLN A 287 -8.66 11.06 22.34
CA GLN A 287 -8.84 12.07 21.29
C GLN A 287 -8.68 11.49 19.88
N GLU A 288 -7.76 10.54 19.70
CA GLU A 288 -7.45 9.95 18.39
C GLU A 288 -8.14 8.59 18.18
N ARG A 289 -8.92 8.10 19.15
CA ARG A 289 -9.59 6.79 19.10
C ARG A 289 -10.43 6.59 17.84
N HIS A 290 -11.09 7.66 17.37
CA HIS A 290 -11.96 7.65 16.20
C HIS A 290 -11.22 7.32 14.89
N ARG A 291 -9.89 7.44 14.86
CA ARG A 291 -9.03 7.15 13.71
C ARG A 291 -8.43 5.74 13.73
N VAL A 292 -8.66 4.96 14.78
CA VAL A 292 -8.09 3.62 14.93
C VAL A 292 -9.18 2.57 14.78
N GLN A 293 -9.03 1.65 13.84
CA GLN A 293 -9.88 0.47 13.68
C GLN A 293 -9.12 -0.79 14.12
N LEU A 294 -9.67 -1.55 15.06
CA LEU A 294 -9.04 -2.74 15.63
C LEU A 294 -9.63 -4.01 15.01
N VAL A 295 -8.80 -4.85 14.40
CA VAL A 295 -9.27 -5.90 13.47
C VAL A 295 -8.84 -7.31 13.87
N LEU A 296 -9.80 -8.22 13.96
CA LEU A 296 -9.57 -9.67 14.11
C LEU A 296 -9.75 -10.37 12.76
N GLY A 297 -8.72 -11.06 12.28
CA GLY A 297 -8.73 -11.82 11.03
C GLY A 297 -9.27 -13.25 11.18
N SER A 298 -9.98 -13.73 10.16
CA SER A 298 -10.62 -15.05 10.12
C SER A 298 -10.67 -15.65 8.70
N GLN A 299 -11.11 -16.90 8.57
CA GLN A 299 -11.19 -17.60 7.30
C GLN A 299 -12.54 -17.41 6.61
N SER A 300 -12.55 -16.83 5.40
CA SER A 300 -13.79 -16.63 4.63
C SER A 300 -14.53 -17.93 4.34
N ALA A 301 -13.81 -18.95 3.86
CA ALA A 301 -14.39 -20.23 3.44
C ALA A 301 -14.96 -21.07 4.59
N ASN A 302 -14.68 -20.72 5.86
CA ASN A 302 -15.13 -21.48 7.01
C ASN A 302 -15.60 -20.56 8.16
N PRO A 303 -16.90 -20.24 8.22
CA PRO A 303 -17.50 -19.44 9.31
C PRO A 303 -17.33 -20.04 10.72
N ASP A 304 -17.03 -21.33 10.84
CA ASP A 304 -16.69 -21.94 12.13
C ASP A 304 -15.41 -21.34 12.75
N VAL A 305 -14.42 -20.98 11.92
CA VAL A 305 -13.21 -20.30 12.39
C VAL A 305 -13.55 -18.98 13.08
N SER A 306 -14.43 -18.19 12.47
CA SER A 306 -14.90 -16.93 13.07
C SER A 306 -15.63 -17.19 14.39
N ARG A 307 -16.50 -18.21 14.46
CA ARG A 307 -17.21 -18.56 15.70
C ARG A 307 -16.25 -18.90 16.83
N ARG A 308 -15.21 -19.69 16.54
CA ARG A 308 -14.21 -20.14 17.51
C ARG A 308 -13.30 -19.01 17.98
N ILE A 309 -12.78 -18.18 17.08
CA ILE A 309 -11.99 -16.99 17.45
C ILE A 309 -12.79 -16.04 18.35
N LEU A 310 -14.05 -15.76 18.00
CA LEU A 310 -14.90 -14.85 18.78
C LEU A 310 -15.33 -15.46 20.12
N ALA A 311 -15.43 -16.79 20.25
CA ALA A 311 -15.73 -17.44 21.53
C ALA A 311 -14.58 -17.36 22.54
N CYS A 312 -13.34 -17.15 22.08
CA CYS A 312 -12.17 -17.13 22.95
C CYS A 312 -12.01 -15.79 23.70
N ASN A 313 -11.93 -15.89 25.04
CA ASN A 313 -11.50 -14.82 25.95
C ASN A 313 -12.23 -13.46 25.80
N SER A 314 -13.45 -13.46 25.26
CA SER A 314 -14.19 -12.24 24.92
C SER A 314 -13.37 -11.23 24.09
N SER A 315 -12.44 -11.71 23.26
CA SER A 315 -11.53 -10.86 22.47
C SER A 315 -12.26 -9.88 21.54
N TRP A 316 -13.45 -10.27 21.09
CA TRP A 316 -14.38 -9.41 20.34
C TRP A 316 -14.72 -8.10 21.04
N ARG A 317 -14.71 -8.04 22.38
CA ARG A 317 -15.00 -6.79 23.13
C ARG A 317 -13.93 -5.71 22.92
N HIS A 318 -12.77 -6.09 22.42
CA HIS A 318 -11.63 -5.21 22.18
C HIS A 318 -11.44 -4.89 20.69
N ALA A 319 -12.27 -5.45 19.79
CA ALA A 319 -12.17 -5.26 18.36
C ALA A 319 -13.31 -4.38 17.83
N ASP A 320 -13.09 -3.75 16.69
CA ASP A 320 -14.10 -3.00 15.93
C ASP A 320 -14.64 -3.80 14.74
N ALA A 321 -13.82 -4.71 14.20
CA ALA A 321 -14.16 -5.46 13.01
C ALA A 321 -13.64 -6.91 13.04
N LEU A 322 -14.44 -7.80 12.44
CA LEU A 322 -14.02 -9.11 11.96
C LEU A 322 -13.62 -8.98 10.48
N ALA A 323 -12.50 -9.57 10.10
CA ALA A 323 -11.99 -9.53 8.74
C ALA A 323 -11.90 -10.92 8.11
N ILE A 324 -12.24 -11.02 6.82
CA ILE A 324 -12.18 -12.25 6.03
C ILE A 324 -11.43 -12.04 4.70
N ALA A 325 -11.05 -13.12 4.01
CA ALA A 325 -10.50 -13.09 2.65
C ALA A 325 -11.41 -13.79 1.62
N PRO A 326 -12.48 -13.14 1.12
CA PRO A 326 -13.50 -13.78 0.27
C PRO A 326 -13.07 -13.92 -1.19
N TYR A 327 -11.96 -14.60 -1.47
CA TYR A 327 -11.53 -14.84 -2.84
C TYR A 327 -12.53 -15.67 -3.63
N PHE A 328 -12.79 -15.28 -4.89
CA PHE A 328 -13.53 -16.14 -5.82
C PHE A 328 -12.58 -16.89 -6.74
N SER A 329 -12.82 -18.18 -6.91
CA SER A 329 -12.08 -19.08 -7.80
C SER A 329 -12.97 -20.25 -8.20
N ALA A 330 -12.67 -20.91 -9.31
CA ALA A 330 -13.46 -22.03 -9.81
C ALA A 330 -12.55 -23.19 -10.22
N SER A 331 -13.07 -24.43 -10.07
CA SER A 331 -12.43 -25.59 -10.67
C SER A 331 -12.34 -25.40 -12.18
N THR A 332 -11.18 -25.72 -12.72
CA THR A 332 -10.90 -25.71 -14.17
C THR A 332 -11.05 -27.08 -14.80
N VAL A 333 -11.25 -28.13 -14.00
CA VAL A 333 -11.37 -29.52 -14.45
C VAL A 333 -12.84 -29.92 -14.50
N VAL A 334 -13.22 -30.68 -15.52
CA VAL A 334 -14.56 -31.27 -15.63
C VAL A 334 -14.65 -32.50 -14.73
N ASP A 335 -15.60 -32.49 -13.79
CA ASP A 335 -15.77 -33.60 -12.85
C ASP A 335 -16.01 -34.93 -13.59
N GLY A 336 -15.17 -35.93 -13.29
CA GLY A 336 -15.27 -37.26 -13.87
C GLY A 336 -14.78 -37.40 -15.31
N ALA A 337 -14.10 -36.39 -15.86
CA ALA A 337 -13.53 -36.43 -17.22
C ALA A 337 -12.04 -35.98 -17.24
N ASP A 338 -11.30 -36.45 -18.24
CA ASP A 338 -9.95 -35.96 -18.55
C ASP A 338 -10.05 -34.75 -19.49
N GLY A 339 -10.53 -33.62 -18.95
CA GLY A 339 -10.78 -32.41 -19.73
C GLY A 339 -10.96 -31.16 -18.88
N LEU A 340 -10.70 -30.00 -19.48
CA LEU A 340 -10.91 -28.71 -18.87
C LEU A 340 -12.29 -28.15 -19.20
N VAL A 341 -12.82 -27.30 -18.32
CA VAL A 341 -14.01 -26.51 -18.63
C VAL A 341 -13.68 -25.52 -19.76
N GLU A 342 -14.62 -25.33 -20.68
CA GLU A 342 -14.50 -24.31 -21.73
C GLU A 342 -14.40 -22.90 -21.11
N LEU A 343 -13.60 -22.01 -21.71
CA LEU A 343 -13.41 -20.65 -21.19
C LEU A 343 -14.75 -19.90 -21.05
N GLY A 344 -15.67 -20.08 -22.00
CA GLY A 344 -17.01 -19.48 -21.91
C GLY A 344 -17.82 -19.99 -20.72
N VAL A 345 -17.70 -21.29 -20.39
CA VAL A 345 -18.34 -21.89 -19.21
C VAL A 345 -17.69 -21.38 -17.92
N LEU A 346 -16.35 -21.27 -17.92
CA LEU A 346 -15.60 -20.71 -16.79
C LEU A 346 -16.07 -19.28 -16.47
N MET A 347 -16.13 -18.42 -17.48
CA MET A 347 -16.45 -17.01 -17.33
C MET A 347 -17.93 -16.74 -17.02
N ASN A 348 -18.85 -17.52 -17.61
CA ASN A 348 -20.29 -17.22 -17.56
C ASN A 348 -21.07 -18.10 -16.57
N THR A 349 -20.48 -19.19 -16.06
CA THR A 349 -21.16 -20.13 -15.17
C THR A 349 -20.39 -20.38 -13.89
N THR A 350 -19.16 -20.93 -13.97
CA THR A 350 -18.49 -21.44 -12.76
C THR A 350 -17.90 -20.32 -11.89
N LEU A 351 -17.32 -19.27 -12.49
CA LEU A 351 -16.88 -18.09 -11.72
C LEU A 351 -18.07 -17.31 -11.10
N PRO A 352 -19.17 -17.02 -11.83
CA PRO A 352 -20.37 -16.45 -11.21
C PRO A 352 -20.93 -17.28 -10.05
N ALA A 353 -20.96 -18.61 -10.16
CA ALA A 353 -21.39 -19.48 -9.07
C ALA A 353 -20.46 -19.38 -7.84
N SER A 354 -19.15 -19.32 -8.05
CA SER A 354 -18.17 -19.07 -6.99
C SER A 354 -18.36 -17.71 -6.33
N ILE A 355 -18.59 -16.66 -7.11
CA ILE A 355 -18.90 -15.32 -6.59
C ILE A 355 -20.17 -15.35 -5.71
N ALA A 356 -21.24 -16.00 -6.17
CA ALA A 356 -22.47 -16.15 -5.40
C ALA A 356 -22.24 -16.93 -4.08
N GLN A 357 -21.38 -17.95 -4.09
CA GLN A 357 -20.96 -18.65 -2.89
C GLN A 357 -20.22 -17.72 -1.92
N GLN A 358 -19.26 -16.92 -2.39
CA GLN A 358 -18.55 -15.95 -1.55
C GLN A 358 -19.49 -14.89 -0.95
N HIS A 359 -20.51 -14.45 -1.70
CA HIS A 359 -21.56 -13.56 -1.15
C HIS A 359 -22.40 -14.24 -0.08
N GLY A 360 -22.70 -15.53 -0.22
CA GLY A 360 -23.36 -16.33 0.80
C GLY A 360 -22.55 -16.40 2.10
N LEU A 361 -21.27 -16.76 1.98
CA LEU A 361 -20.34 -16.82 3.12
C LEU A 361 -20.16 -15.45 3.78
N ALA A 362 -20.00 -14.38 2.99
CA ALA A 362 -19.89 -13.03 3.52
C ALA A 362 -21.12 -12.63 4.36
N ARG A 363 -22.34 -12.98 3.94
CA ARG A 363 -23.56 -12.74 4.73
C ARG A 363 -23.57 -13.53 6.05
N GLU A 364 -23.07 -14.75 6.04
CA GLU A 364 -22.95 -15.56 7.26
C GLU A 364 -21.96 -14.93 8.25
N HIS A 365 -20.78 -14.51 7.77
CA HIS A 365 -19.80 -13.79 8.58
C HIS A 365 -20.34 -12.44 9.07
N ALA A 366 -21.12 -11.71 8.26
CA ALA A 366 -21.71 -10.44 8.66
C ALA A 366 -22.75 -10.63 9.77
N SER A 367 -23.58 -11.67 9.66
CA SER A 367 -24.53 -12.06 10.71
C SER A 367 -23.80 -12.42 12.01
N LEU A 368 -22.70 -13.17 11.91
CA LEU A 368 -21.89 -13.53 13.06
C LEU A 368 -21.20 -12.32 13.70
N ALA A 369 -20.56 -11.46 12.91
CA ALA A 369 -19.93 -10.23 13.39
C ALA A 369 -20.96 -9.33 14.10
N GLY A 370 -22.15 -9.19 13.51
CA GLY A 370 -23.26 -8.41 14.07
C GLY A 370 -23.74 -8.90 15.44
N GLN A 371 -23.70 -10.22 15.72
CA GLN A 371 -24.04 -10.76 17.05
C GLN A 371 -23.10 -10.26 18.16
N TYR A 372 -21.88 -9.87 17.79
CA TYR A 372 -20.88 -9.32 18.71
C TYR A 372 -20.71 -7.80 18.58
N GLY A 373 -21.53 -7.14 17.77
CA GLY A 373 -21.42 -5.69 17.50
C GLY A 373 -20.20 -5.30 16.66
N LEU A 374 -19.60 -6.26 15.95
CA LEU A 374 -18.46 -6.04 15.08
C LEU A 374 -18.90 -5.73 13.65
N LYS A 375 -18.11 -4.90 12.97
CA LYS A 375 -18.19 -4.71 11.52
C LYS A 375 -17.62 -5.93 10.79
N LEU A 376 -18.02 -6.15 9.54
CA LEU A 376 -17.35 -7.08 8.64
C LEU A 376 -16.52 -6.30 7.62
N VAL A 377 -15.25 -6.65 7.50
CA VAL A 377 -14.33 -6.13 6.46
C VAL A 377 -13.64 -7.28 5.74
N ALA A 378 -13.02 -7.00 4.60
CA ALA A 378 -12.20 -7.96 3.88
C ALA A 378 -10.73 -7.51 3.87
N TYR A 379 -9.87 -8.28 4.54
CA TYR A 379 -8.43 -8.01 4.60
C TYR A 379 -7.74 -8.35 3.28
N GLU A 380 -8.36 -9.21 2.46
CA GLU A 380 -7.99 -9.53 1.09
C GLU A 380 -9.23 -9.85 0.25
N ALA A 381 -9.24 -9.51 -1.03
CA ALA A 381 -10.36 -9.73 -1.93
C ALA A 381 -9.91 -9.77 -3.39
N GLY A 382 -10.77 -10.35 -4.23
CA GLY A 382 -10.56 -10.50 -5.68
C GLY A 382 -10.62 -11.96 -6.13
N GLN A 383 -10.05 -12.19 -7.30
CA GLN A 383 -9.96 -13.54 -7.89
C GLN A 383 -8.75 -14.31 -7.34
N ALA A 384 -8.85 -15.64 -7.24
CA ALA A 384 -7.78 -16.57 -6.85
C ALA A 384 -7.55 -17.70 -7.87
N LEU A 385 -7.37 -17.35 -9.14
CA LEU A 385 -7.04 -18.25 -10.24
C LEU A 385 -5.55 -18.63 -10.18
N ALA A 386 -5.26 -19.67 -9.41
CA ALA A 386 -3.90 -20.21 -9.20
C ALA A 386 -3.88 -21.75 -9.30
N GLY A 387 -2.67 -22.31 -9.38
CA GLY A 387 -2.41 -23.75 -9.41
C GLY A 387 -2.84 -24.45 -10.69
N GLY A 388 -2.63 -25.77 -10.72
CA GLY A 388 -2.98 -26.63 -11.86
C GLY A 388 -1.82 -26.94 -12.81
N ASP A 389 -2.08 -27.83 -13.77
CA ASP A 389 -1.16 -28.17 -14.84
C ASP A 389 -1.00 -27.02 -15.86
N GLU A 390 -0.13 -27.18 -16.87
CA GLU A 390 0.11 -26.14 -17.88
C GLU A 390 -1.16 -25.74 -18.65
N ARG A 391 -2.08 -26.68 -18.90
CA ARG A 391 -3.34 -26.42 -19.62
C ARG A 391 -4.29 -25.61 -18.74
N GLU A 392 -4.39 -25.95 -17.46
CA GLU A 392 -5.17 -25.19 -16.49
C GLU A 392 -4.63 -23.78 -16.32
N VAL A 393 -3.30 -23.63 -16.22
CA VAL A 393 -2.67 -22.32 -16.11
C VAL A 393 -2.98 -21.48 -17.35
N ALA A 394 -2.89 -22.04 -18.56
CA ALA A 394 -3.25 -21.33 -19.79
C ALA A 394 -4.72 -20.86 -19.79
N LEU A 395 -5.65 -21.72 -19.35
CA LEU A 395 -7.07 -21.38 -19.22
C LEU A 395 -7.30 -20.25 -18.18
N LYS A 396 -6.64 -20.32 -17.02
CA LYS A 396 -6.73 -19.31 -15.95
C LYS A 396 -6.16 -17.97 -16.39
N LEU A 397 -5.05 -17.96 -17.15
CA LEU A 397 -4.48 -16.76 -17.74
C LEU A 397 -5.43 -16.15 -18.79
N ALA A 398 -6.06 -16.98 -19.61
CA ALA A 398 -7.08 -16.53 -20.56
C ALA A 398 -8.28 -15.91 -19.82
N ALA A 399 -8.76 -16.53 -18.75
CA ALA A 399 -9.84 -16.01 -17.91
C ALA A 399 -9.47 -14.68 -17.23
N ASN A 400 -8.26 -14.54 -16.67
CA ASN A 400 -7.77 -13.30 -16.05
C ASN A 400 -7.83 -12.10 -17.01
N ARG A 401 -7.55 -12.33 -18.30
CA ARG A 401 -7.51 -11.30 -19.35
C ARG A 401 -8.83 -11.17 -20.13
N HIS A 402 -9.80 -12.04 -19.88
CA HIS A 402 -11.07 -12.04 -20.60
C HIS A 402 -11.92 -10.82 -20.25
N ALA A 403 -12.56 -10.20 -21.26
CA ALA A 403 -13.36 -8.98 -21.06
C ALA A 403 -14.45 -9.13 -19.98
N SER A 404 -15.12 -10.29 -19.91
CA SER A 404 -16.13 -10.56 -18.86
C SER A 404 -15.61 -10.46 -17.43
N MET A 405 -14.29 -10.51 -17.19
CA MET A 405 -13.72 -10.33 -15.85
C MET A 405 -14.08 -8.95 -15.26
N GLU A 406 -14.30 -7.94 -16.10
CA GLU A 406 -14.80 -6.63 -15.69
C GLU A 406 -16.13 -6.75 -14.94
N ARG A 407 -17.10 -7.42 -15.56
CA ARG A 407 -18.44 -7.65 -14.97
C ARG A 407 -18.36 -8.54 -13.73
N LEU A 408 -17.46 -9.52 -13.71
CA LEU A 408 -17.27 -10.39 -12.55
C LEU A 408 -16.79 -9.57 -11.34
N TYR A 409 -15.81 -8.69 -11.50
CA TYR A 409 -15.34 -7.81 -10.43
C TYR A 409 -16.42 -6.84 -9.95
N GLU A 410 -17.16 -6.22 -10.87
CA GLU A 410 -18.28 -5.32 -10.54
C GLU A 410 -19.36 -6.06 -9.72
N THR A 411 -19.77 -7.24 -10.18
CA THR A 411 -20.79 -8.08 -9.50
C THR A 411 -20.28 -8.55 -8.14
N TYR A 412 -19.03 -9.01 -8.09
CA TYR A 412 -18.39 -9.49 -6.88
C TYR A 412 -18.33 -8.40 -5.80
N LEU A 413 -17.83 -7.21 -6.12
CA LEU A 413 -17.70 -6.11 -5.16
C LEU A 413 -19.05 -5.54 -4.72
N THR A 414 -19.98 -5.40 -5.66
CA THR A 414 -21.35 -4.98 -5.35
C THR A 414 -22.03 -5.95 -4.39
N GLY A 415 -21.88 -7.25 -4.62
CA GLY A 415 -22.46 -8.27 -3.74
C GLY A 415 -21.77 -8.39 -2.39
N LEU A 416 -20.45 -8.18 -2.29
CA LEU A 416 -19.78 -8.10 -0.97
C LEU A 416 -20.33 -6.93 -0.15
N ARG A 417 -20.48 -5.75 -0.77
CA ARG A 417 -21.06 -4.59 -0.09
C ARG A 417 -22.50 -4.87 0.35
N ALA A 418 -23.31 -5.47 -0.52
CA ALA A 418 -24.68 -5.87 -0.19
C ALA A 418 -24.76 -6.95 0.90
N ALA A 419 -23.71 -7.77 1.03
CA ALA A 419 -23.57 -8.78 2.08
C ALA A 419 -23.15 -8.20 3.45
N GLY A 420 -22.83 -6.89 3.53
CA GLY A 420 -22.43 -6.22 4.77
C GLY A 420 -20.92 -6.05 4.94
N VAL A 421 -20.11 -6.29 3.91
CA VAL A 421 -18.68 -5.97 3.92
C VAL A 421 -18.51 -4.46 3.76
N GLU A 422 -18.04 -3.76 4.80
CA GLU A 422 -17.88 -2.30 4.80
C GLU A 422 -16.66 -1.83 4.00
N HIS A 423 -15.60 -2.63 3.99
CA HIS A 423 -14.33 -2.30 3.35
C HIS A 423 -13.67 -3.56 2.79
N ALA A 424 -13.06 -3.47 1.61
CA ALA A 424 -12.39 -4.61 0.98
C ALA A 424 -11.04 -4.21 0.39
N MET A 425 -9.98 -4.80 0.92
CA MET A 425 -8.63 -4.67 0.39
C MET A 425 -8.45 -5.63 -0.78
N LEU A 426 -8.27 -5.11 -1.99
CA LEU A 426 -7.96 -5.95 -3.14
C LEU A 426 -6.49 -6.37 -3.09
N PHE A 427 -6.21 -7.67 -3.19
CA PHE A 427 -4.96 -8.28 -2.70
C PHE A 427 -3.67 -7.62 -3.19
N SER A 428 -3.51 -7.40 -4.50
CA SER A 428 -2.30 -6.80 -5.06
C SER A 428 -2.60 -5.75 -6.12
N SER A 429 -1.90 -4.62 -6.06
CA SER A 429 -2.00 -3.56 -7.06
C SER A 429 -1.33 -3.98 -8.38
N ILE A 430 -0.05 -4.31 -8.35
CA ILE A 430 0.76 -4.65 -9.53
C ILE A 430 1.45 -5.98 -9.30
N ASP A 431 1.16 -6.98 -10.13
CA ASP A 431 1.80 -8.29 -10.07
C ASP A 431 1.62 -9.05 -11.40
N ARG A 432 2.65 -9.78 -11.80
CA ARG A 432 2.65 -10.52 -13.07
C ARG A 432 1.86 -11.84 -12.88
N PRO A 433 0.94 -12.17 -13.79
CA PRO A 433 0.20 -13.41 -13.67
C PRO A 433 1.11 -14.63 -13.91
N SER A 434 0.92 -15.67 -13.11
CA SER A 434 1.70 -16.90 -13.14
C SER A 434 0.89 -18.11 -12.69
N LYS A 435 1.50 -19.31 -12.69
CA LYS A 435 0.91 -20.51 -12.09
C LYS A 435 0.61 -20.37 -10.59
N HIS A 436 1.25 -19.41 -9.91
CA HIS A 436 1.05 -19.13 -8.48
C HIS A 436 -0.06 -18.10 -8.23
N GLY A 437 -0.69 -17.59 -9.29
CA GLY A 437 -1.82 -16.68 -9.23
C GLY A 437 -1.69 -15.49 -10.18
N SER A 438 -2.82 -14.81 -10.40
CA SER A 438 -2.94 -13.64 -11.29
C SER A 438 -3.45 -12.41 -10.54
N TRP A 439 -2.88 -12.13 -9.37
CA TRP A 439 -3.48 -11.22 -8.38
C TRP A 439 -3.54 -9.76 -8.81
N GLY A 440 -2.44 -9.23 -9.34
CA GLY A 440 -2.24 -7.81 -9.64
C GLY A 440 -3.31 -7.20 -10.54
N HIS A 441 -3.90 -6.09 -10.14
CA HIS A 441 -4.85 -5.33 -10.98
C HIS A 441 -4.21 -4.91 -12.29
N TRP A 442 -2.93 -4.57 -12.22
CA TRP A 442 -2.06 -4.41 -13.38
C TRP A 442 -1.01 -5.53 -13.42
N GLU A 443 -0.76 -6.04 -14.62
CA GLU A 443 0.25 -7.10 -14.81
C GLU A 443 1.68 -6.54 -14.77
N ALA A 444 1.83 -5.22 -14.94
CA ALA A 444 3.09 -4.50 -14.83
C ALA A 444 2.87 -3.01 -14.58
N LEU A 445 3.92 -2.28 -14.17
CA LEU A 445 3.84 -0.86 -13.85
C LEU A 445 3.40 0.01 -15.04
N ASP A 446 3.74 -0.38 -16.26
CA ASP A 446 3.44 0.30 -17.52
C ASP A 446 2.35 -0.40 -18.35
N ALA A 447 1.77 -1.49 -17.85
CA ALA A 447 0.71 -2.22 -18.53
C ALA A 447 -0.55 -1.35 -18.71
N PRO A 448 -1.29 -1.49 -19.83
CA PRO A 448 -2.59 -0.82 -19.95
C PRO A 448 -3.56 -1.32 -18.87
N ASP A 449 -4.63 -0.56 -18.64
CA ASP A 449 -5.72 -1.01 -17.78
C ASP A 449 -6.39 -2.26 -18.36
N GLY A 450 -6.47 -3.31 -17.54
CA GLY A 450 -7.16 -4.55 -17.87
C GLY A 450 -8.60 -4.60 -17.38
N PRO A 451 -9.32 -5.70 -17.66
CA PRO A 451 -10.73 -5.85 -17.29
C PRO A 451 -10.96 -5.80 -15.77
N LYS A 452 -10.01 -6.28 -14.95
CA LYS A 452 -10.09 -6.15 -13.47
C LYS A 452 -10.16 -4.69 -13.03
N VAL A 453 -9.27 -3.86 -13.58
CA VAL A 453 -9.21 -2.42 -13.28
C VAL A 453 -10.50 -1.72 -13.71
N ALA A 454 -11.02 -2.05 -14.89
CA ALA A 454 -12.29 -1.52 -15.37
C ALA A 454 -13.46 -1.88 -14.42
N GLY A 455 -13.51 -3.13 -13.93
CA GLY A 455 -14.54 -3.58 -13.00
C GLY A 455 -14.47 -2.86 -11.65
N VAL A 456 -13.26 -2.68 -11.11
CA VAL A 456 -13.04 -1.91 -9.87
C VAL A 456 -13.41 -0.44 -10.07
N ALA A 457 -13.04 0.16 -11.21
CA ALA A 457 -13.35 1.56 -11.51
C ALA A 457 -14.86 1.79 -11.62
N LYS A 458 -15.61 0.87 -12.25
CA LYS A 458 -17.07 0.91 -12.28
C LYS A 458 -17.69 0.86 -10.89
N PHE A 459 -17.24 -0.08 -10.06
CA PHE A 459 -17.69 -0.17 -8.67
C PHE A 459 -17.38 1.12 -7.89
N ALA A 460 -16.14 1.61 -7.95
CA ALA A 460 -15.73 2.84 -7.28
C ALA A 460 -16.56 4.05 -7.72
N SER A 461 -16.85 4.17 -9.03
CA SER A 461 -17.68 5.24 -9.57
C SER A 461 -19.12 5.19 -9.06
N ALA A 462 -19.69 3.98 -8.91
CA ALA A 462 -21.00 3.78 -8.31
C ALA A 462 -21.07 4.13 -6.81
N LEU A 463 -19.91 4.20 -6.13
CA LEU A 463 -19.79 4.69 -4.75
C LEU A 463 -19.66 6.22 -4.66
N GLY A 464 -19.57 6.92 -5.79
CA GLY A 464 -19.24 8.34 -5.82
C GLY A 464 -17.76 8.64 -5.54
N ALA A 465 -16.86 7.65 -5.73
CA ALA A 465 -15.42 7.88 -5.66
C ALA A 465 -14.99 8.88 -6.75
N CYS A 466 -13.97 9.69 -6.44
CA CYS A 466 -13.49 10.70 -7.37
C CYS A 466 -13.01 10.08 -8.69
N PRO A 467 -13.24 10.71 -9.84
CA PRO A 467 -12.62 10.30 -11.10
C PRO A 467 -11.10 10.20 -10.95
N ARG A 468 -10.49 9.18 -11.57
CA ARG A 468 -9.02 8.99 -11.56
C ARG A 468 -8.29 10.26 -12.01
N GLY A 469 -7.26 10.62 -11.26
CA GLY A 469 -6.39 11.77 -11.56
C GLY A 469 -6.83 13.12 -10.98
N MET A 470 -7.89 13.17 -10.15
CA MET A 470 -8.31 14.39 -9.46
C MET A 470 -7.82 14.41 -7.99
N PRO A 471 -6.97 15.37 -7.57
CA PRO A 471 -6.54 15.47 -6.18
C PRO A 471 -7.66 16.06 -5.29
N SER A 472 -7.87 15.48 -4.11
CA SER A 472 -8.67 16.09 -3.04
C SER A 472 -7.95 17.35 -2.55
N PRO A 473 -8.55 18.55 -2.71
CA PRO A 473 -9.92 18.87 -2.28
C PRO A 473 -10.91 19.21 -3.41
N ARG A 474 -10.57 18.97 -4.69
CA ARG A 474 -11.42 19.35 -5.83
C ARG A 474 -12.52 18.34 -6.17
N CYS A 475 -12.66 17.27 -5.39
CA CYS A 475 -13.74 16.31 -5.59
C CYS A 475 -15.09 16.93 -5.23
N PRO A 476 -16.09 16.89 -6.13
CA PRO A 476 -17.46 17.16 -5.73
C PRO A 476 -17.84 16.08 -4.72
N VAL A 477 -18.06 16.46 -3.46
CA VAL A 477 -18.68 15.57 -2.48
C VAL A 477 -20.06 15.26 -3.04
N GLY A 478 -20.26 14.05 -3.57
CA GLY A 478 -21.57 13.60 -4.01
C GLY A 478 -22.53 13.69 -2.84
N LEU A 479 -23.51 14.60 -2.92
CA LEU A 479 -24.62 14.62 -1.99
C LEU A 479 -25.31 13.25 -2.04
N PRO A 480 -25.74 12.69 -0.90
CA PRO A 480 -26.46 11.42 -0.88
C PRO A 480 -27.76 11.51 -1.69
N PRO A 481 -28.23 10.40 -2.29
CA PRO A 481 -29.43 10.40 -3.13
C PRO A 481 -30.68 10.52 -2.26
N ALA A 482 -31.06 11.74 -1.88
CA ALA A 482 -32.38 12.06 -1.34
C ALA A 482 -32.66 13.58 -1.36
N ALA A 483 -32.99 14.12 -2.54
CA ALA A 483 -33.87 15.28 -2.67
C ALA A 483 -34.36 15.37 -4.12
N VAL A 484 -35.62 15.02 -4.35
CA VAL A 484 -36.28 15.28 -5.63
C VAL A 484 -36.56 16.79 -5.69
N ALA A 485 -35.90 17.51 -6.58
CA ALA A 485 -36.31 18.87 -6.93
C ALA A 485 -37.57 18.79 -7.81
N THR A 486 -38.68 19.38 -7.37
CA THR A 486 -39.86 19.55 -8.23
C THR A 486 -39.75 20.91 -8.93
N VAL A 487 -39.75 20.92 -10.26
CA VAL A 487 -39.79 22.13 -11.07
C VAL A 487 -41.25 22.61 -11.13
N ILE A 488 -41.53 23.85 -10.74
CA ILE A 488 -42.81 24.51 -10.99
C ILE A 488 -42.56 25.58 -12.05
N VAL A 489 -43.13 25.39 -13.24
CA VAL A 489 -43.13 26.39 -14.31
C VAL A 489 -44.25 27.40 -14.02
N ARG A 490 -43.95 28.69 -14.07
CA ARG A 490 -44.95 29.76 -14.14
C ARG A 490 -44.84 30.45 -15.49
N GLU A 491 -45.92 30.42 -16.27
CA GLU A 491 -46.00 31.16 -17.53
C GLU A 491 -46.17 32.67 -17.25
N HIS A 492 -45.36 33.50 -17.91
CA HIS A 492 -45.55 34.95 -18.01
C HIS A 492 -46.07 35.29 -19.43
N PRO A 493 -46.93 36.32 -19.62
CA PRO A 493 -47.74 36.49 -20.82
C PRO A 493 -47.00 36.90 -22.09
N ASP A 494 -45.68 37.08 -22.06
CA ASP A 494 -44.90 37.58 -23.21
C ASP A 494 -43.98 36.54 -23.87
N GLY A 495 -44.09 35.25 -23.51
CA GLY A 495 -43.65 34.14 -24.36
C GLY A 495 -42.18 33.70 -24.29
N ASP A 496 -41.36 34.24 -23.39
CA ASP A 496 -40.01 33.72 -23.12
C ASP A 496 -39.97 32.94 -21.79
N GLU A 497 -39.51 31.68 -21.82
CA GLU A 497 -39.37 30.80 -20.65
C GLU A 497 -38.06 31.11 -19.89
N GLU A 498 -38.15 31.46 -18.60
CA GLU A 498 -36.99 31.56 -17.69
C GLU A 498 -37.12 30.50 -16.58
N GLU A 499 -36.26 29.47 -16.59
CA GLU A 499 -36.16 28.47 -15.52
C GLU A 499 -35.43 29.05 -14.30
N VAL A 500 -36.17 29.37 -13.23
CA VAL A 500 -35.57 29.80 -11.96
C VAL A 500 -35.59 28.66 -10.94
N ALA A 501 -34.47 27.96 -10.79
CA ALA A 501 -34.27 26.98 -9.72
C ALA A 501 -33.97 27.70 -8.39
N THR A 502 -34.92 27.69 -7.45
CA THR A 502 -34.68 28.24 -6.10
C THR A 502 -34.32 27.11 -5.13
N LEU A 503 -33.07 27.11 -4.64
CA LEU A 503 -32.59 26.18 -3.61
C LEU A 503 -32.94 26.73 -2.22
N LEU A 504 -33.89 26.12 -1.51
CA LEU A 504 -34.17 26.47 -0.10
C LEU A 504 -33.20 25.72 0.82
N LEU A 505 -32.20 26.42 1.35
CA LEU A 505 -31.35 25.92 2.44
C LEU A 505 -31.97 26.31 3.80
N PRO A 506 -32.02 25.40 4.80
CA PRO A 506 -32.46 25.75 6.14
C PRO A 506 -31.42 26.65 6.84
N SER A 507 -31.91 27.73 7.45
CA SER A 507 -31.12 28.74 8.17
C SER A 507 -30.41 28.16 9.39
N VAL A 508 -29.08 28.28 9.44
CA VAL A 508 -28.28 28.09 10.66
C VAL A 508 -27.88 29.46 11.23
N ALA A 509 -27.99 29.58 12.54
CA ALA A 509 -28.00 30.81 13.33
C ALA A 509 -26.74 31.68 13.20
N ARG A 510 -26.96 33.01 13.15
CA ARG A 510 -25.90 34.04 13.27
C ARG A 510 -25.49 34.21 14.74
N GLY A 511 -24.23 33.95 15.05
CA GLY A 511 -23.55 34.39 16.27
C GLY A 511 -22.56 35.51 15.95
N ASN A 512 -22.72 36.65 16.62
CA ASN A 512 -21.88 37.86 16.50
C ASN A 512 -20.44 37.63 16.98
N ALA A 513 -19.47 38.12 16.22
CA ALA A 513 -18.16 38.53 16.75
C ALA A 513 -17.72 39.83 16.05
N SER A 514 -18.13 40.95 16.65
CA SER A 514 -17.59 42.28 16.38
C SER A 514 -16.30 42.45 17.19
N GLY A 515 -15.18 42.79 16.53
CA GLY A 515 -14.00 43.26 17.24
C GLY A 515 -12.71 43.16 16.43
N ALA A 516 -12.31 44.30 15.85
CA ALA A 516 -10.96 44.74 15.48
C ALA A 516 -10.88 45.21 14.02
N GLN A 517 -11.26 46.48 13.80
CA GLN A 517 -10.69 47.27 12.72
C GLN A 517 -9.22 47.55 13.08
N ALA A 518 -8.29 47.16 12.21
CA ALA A 518 -6.93 47.67 12.22
C ALA A 518 -6.62 48.19 10.81
N GLU A 519 -6.30 49.47 10.76
CA GLU A 519 -5.96 50.25 9.57
C GLU A 519 -4.65 49.76 8.95
N CYS A 520 -4.64 49.51 7.64
CA CYS A 520 -3.43 49.22 6.87
C CYS A 520 -2.58 50.50 6.71
N SER A 521 -1.32 50.48 7.13
CA SER A 521 -0.32 51.42 6.63
C SER A 521 0.28 50.92 5.31
N ALA A 522 0.54 51.84 4.38
CA ALA A 522 0.86 51.58 2.96
C ALA A 522 2.25 50.98 2.68
N SER A 523 2.83 50.19 3.59
CA SER A 523 4.15 49.58 3.41
C SER A 523 4.30 48.17 3.98
N GLY A 524 3.20 47.43 4.15
CA GLY A 524 3.21 45.95 4.13
C GLY A 524 4.18 45.26 5.10
N GLN A 525 4.38 45.77 6.32
CA GLN A 525 5.16 45.08 7.36
C GLN A 525 4.28 44.77 8.57
N CYS A 526 4.05 43.48 8.81
CA CYS A 526 3.56 42.99 10.10
C CYS A 526 4.76 42.61 10.98
N VAL A 527 5.04 43.43 12.00
CA VAL A 527 5.94 43.06 13.09
C VAL A 527 5.10 42.35 14.16
N LEU A 528 5.33 41.05 14.38
CA LEU A 528 4.76 40.36 15.54
C LEU A 528 5.56 40.68 16.81
N PRO A 529 4.91 40.85 17.98
CA PRO A 529 5.61 40.98 19.25
C PRO A 529 6.18 39.62 19.69
N ARG A 530 7.37 39.69 20.28
CA ARG A 530 8.20 38.55 20.74
C ARG A 530 7.41 37.55 21.60
N LEU A 531 7.31 36.31 21.12
CA LEU A 531 7.18 35.11 21.95
C LEU A 531 8.32 34.16 21.57
N GLY A 532 9.12 33.80 22.57
CA GLY A 532 10.37 33.07 22.40
C GLY A 532 10.20 31.59 22.09
N ALA A 533 11.22 31.06 21.39
CA ALA A 533 11.61 29.67 21.29
C ALA A 533 10.53 28.67 20.83
N LEU A 534 10.40 28.52 19.51
CA LEU A 534 10.23 27.27 18.75
C LEU A 534 10.16 27.67 17.27
N ALA A 535 11.21 27.40 16.50
CA ALA A 535 11.22 27.62 15.06
C ALA A 535 10.73 26.34 14.36
N PRO A 536 9.70 26.41 13.51
CA PRO A 536 9.52 25.47 12.42
C PRO A 536 9.89 26.16 11.10
N GLU A 537 10.78 25.52 10.34
CA GLU A 537 11.03 25.83 8.93
C GLU A 537 9.72 25.73 8.15
N CYS A 538 9.43 26.75 7.33
CA CYS A 538 8.25 26.78 6.49
C CYS A 538 8.37 25.77 5.34
N SER A 539 7.49 24.76 5.30
CA SER A 539 7.23 23.95 4.10
C SER A 539 6.33 24.72 3.13
N CYS A 540 6.77 24.90 1.90
CA CYS A 540 6.01 25.54 0.83
C CYS A 540 4.99 24.56 0.21
N ASP A 541 3.94 24.19 0.94
CA ASP A 541 2.88 23.33 0.38
C ASP A 541 1.68 24.11 -0.16
N HIS A 542 1.48 25.39 0.21
CA HIS A 542 0.33 26.18 -0.24
C HIS A 542 0.64 27.68 -0.41
N GLY A 543 0.28 28.25 -1.56
CA GLY A 543 0.19 29.71 -1.75
C GLY A 543 -1.20 30.22 -1.33
N TRP A 544 -1.23 31.30 -0.56
CA TRP A 544 -2.46 32.00 -0.17
C TRP A 544 -2.57 33.34 -0.90
N ALA A 545 -3.77 33.66 -1.38
CA ALA A 545 -4.07 34.90 -2.11
C ALA A 545 -5.32 35.63 -1.53
N GLY A 546 -5.62 36.80 -2.08
CA GLY A 546 -6.70 37.69 -1.65
C GLY A 546 -6.27 38.73 -0.61
N PRO A 547 -7.09 39.79 -0.37
CA PRO A 547 -6.72 40.92 0.50
C PRO A 547 -6.41 40.53 1.96
N ASN A 548 -6.80 39.32 2.38
CA ASN A 548 -6.59 38.77 3.72
C ASN A 548 -5.99 37.35 3.73
N CYS A 549 -5.36 36.88 2.63
CA CYS A 549 -4.84 35.50 2.51
C CYS A 549 -5.90 34.42 2.78
N SER A 550 -7.17 34.67 2.46
CA SER A 550 -8.29 33.76 2.73
C SER A 550 -8.55 32.75 1.61
N GLU A 551 -7.88 32.87 0.47
CA GLU A 551 -8.09 32.00 -0.70
C GLU A 551 -6.87 31.12 -0.96
N ARG A 552 -7.10 29.82 -1.14
CA ARG A 552 -6.08 28.79 -1.44
C ARG A 552 -5.98 28.60 -2.96
N GLU A 553 -4.82 28.86 -3.55
CA GLU A 553 -4.54 28.52 -4.96
C GLU A 553 -3.61 27.30 -5.06
N PRO A 554 -3.94 26.27 -5.87
CA PRO A 554 -3.03 25.17 -6.15
C PRO A 554 -1.95 25.58 -7.15
N VAL A 555 -0.68 25.35 -6.82
CA VAL A 555 0.42 25.47 -7.78
C VAL A 555 0.39 24.26 -8.72
N VAL A 556 0.18 24.51 -10.02
CA VAL A 556 0.30 23.48 -11.05
C VAL A 556 1.78 23.31 -11.39
N PHE A 557 2.39 22.20 -10.96
CA PHE A 557 3.82 21.93 -11.12
C PHE A 557 4.27 21.70 -12.58
N SER A 558 3.35 21.52 -13.54
CA SER A 558 3.68 21.12 -14.91
C SER A 558 4.34 22.20 -15.79
N SER A 559 4.67 23.38 -15.24
CA SER A 559 5.32 24.46 -15.99
C SER A 559 6.54 25.11 -15.30
N CYS A 560 7.08 24.52 -14.22
CA CYS A 560 8.30 25.06 -13.60
C CYS A 560 9.56 24.53 -14.31
N SER A 561 10.05 25.30 -15.27
CA SER A 561 11.42 25.18 -15.79
C SER A 561 12.33 26.23 -15.11
N TYR A 562 13.22 25.74 -14.23
CA TYR A 562 14.39 26.39 -13.59
C TYR A 562 14.39 26.74 -12.09
N ASP A 563 15.64 26.68 -11.61
CA ASP A 563 16.23 26.59 -10.27
C ASP A 563 15.85 27.72 -9.30
N CYS A 564 15.37 27.34 -8.12
CA CYS A 564 15.12 28.25 -7.00
C CYS A 564 16.22 28.08 -5.96
N ALA A 565 17.32 28.81 -6.14
CA ALA A 565 18.42 28.96 -5.19
C ALA A 565 18.00 29.70 -3.89
N GLY A 566 17.00 29.17 -3.19
CA GLY A 566 16.51 29.66 -1.91
C GLY A 566 15.74 30.99 -2.00
N HIS A 567 14.59 31.06 -1.31
CA HIS A 567 13.79 32.28 -1.10
C HIS A 567 12.88 32.68 -2.28
N GLY A 568 11.80 31.91 -2.48
CA GLY A 568 10.87 32.10 -3.60
C GLY A 568 10.01 33.38 -3.58
N LYS A 569 9.58 33.80 -4.78
CA LYS A 569 8.17 33.93 -5.20
C LYS A 569 8.10 34.25 -6.71
N CYS A 570 7.31 33.50 -7.48
CA CYS A 570 6.88 33.92 -8.82
C CYS A 570 5.59 34.75 -8.69
N LEU A 571 5.67 36.04 -9.03
CA LEU A 571 4.52 36.91 -9.25
C LEU A 571 4.08 36.78 -10.71
N LEU A 572 2.84 36.33 -10.94
CA LEU A 572 2.16 36.50 -12.21
C LEU A 572 1.89 38.00 -12.41
N HIS A 573 2.67 38.65 -13.26
CA HIS A 573 2.21 39.87 -13.93
C HIS A 573 1.61 39.50 -15.28
N ARG A 574 0.33 39.86 -15.46
CA ARG A 574 -0.29 40.06 -16.79
C ARG A 574 0.58 41.00 -17.61
N ILE A 575 0.49 40.85 -18.93
CA ILE A 575 0.40 41.84 -20.03
C ILE A 575 0.69 40.98 -21.29
N GLU A 576 -0.18 40.81 -22.29
CA GLU A 576 -1.17 41.68 -22.92
C GLU A 576 -2.28 40.83 -23.56
#